data_AF-A0A845UXN8-F1
#
_entry.id   AF-A0A845UXN8-F1
#
_cell.length_a   1.000
_cell.length_b   1.000
_cell.length_c   1.000
_cell.angle_alpha   90.00
_cell.angle_beta   90.00
_cell.angle_gamma   90.00
#
_symmetry.space_group_name_H-M   'P 1'
#
loop_
_entity.id
_entity.type
_entity.pdbx_description
1 polymer ?
#
loop_
_entity_poly.entity_id
_entity_poly.type
_entity_poly.pdbx_seq_one_letter_code
_entity_poly.pdbx_strand_id
1 'polypeptide(L)'
;MKRLHISFNGQRTTVAVDKTLSALLAIKLGHEPETPEAWRVVREWLQVRLPSKVGNTGGRLKRASAGARSLMVEAIADNRLSAAFDEWQIKRANLRA
;
A
#
# COMPACT_ATOMS: atom_id res chain seq x y z
N MET A 1 7.58 -3.68 12.75
CA MET A 1 6.48 -3.81 11.76
C MET A 1 5.17 -3.99 12.50
N LYS A 2 4.08 -3.39 12.01
CA LYS A 2 2.73 -3.55 12.58
C LYS A 2 1.87 -4.43 11.67
N ARG A 3 1.00 -5.25 12.26
CA ARG A 3 0.11 -6.16 11.53
C ARG A 3 -1.29 -5.57 11.46
N LEU A 4 -1.79 -5.36 10.25
CA LEU A 4 -3.14 -4.89 10.00
C LEU A 4 -3.96 -6.02 9.40
N HIS A 5 -5.18 -6.18 9.90
CA HIS A 5 -6.11 -7.17 9.36
C HIS A 5 -7.01 -6.55 8.30
N ILE A 6 -6.96 -7.05 7.08
CA ILE A 6 -7.69 -6.51 5.94
C ILE A 6 -8.55 -7.62 5.34
N SER A 7 -9.78 -7.32 4.95
CA SER A 7 -10.74 -8.30 4.43
C SER A 7 -10.89 -8.15 2.91
N PHE A 8 -10.74 -9.23 2.15
CA PHE A 8 -10.89 -9.24 0.68
C PHE A 8 -11.96 -10.24 0.30
N ASN A 9 -13.03 -9.83 -0.37
CA ASN A 9 -14.16 -10.71 -0.74
C ASN A 9 -14.60 -11.67 0.38
N GLY A 10 -14.72 -11.17 1.61
CA GLY A 10 -15.09 -11.99 2.77
C GLY A 10 -13.96 -12.83 3.40
N GLN A 11 -12.75 -12.85 2.83
CA GLN A 11 -11.56 -13.50 3.42
C GLN A 11 -10.68 -12.50 4.17
N ARG A 12 -10.38 -12.78 5.44
CA ARG A 12 -9.45 -11.97 6.25
C ARG A 12 -8.00 -12.32 5.93
N THR A 13 -7.18 -11.32 5.67
CA THR A 13 -5.73 -11.43 5.54
C THR A 13 -5.03 -10.55 6.58
N THR A 14 -3.75 -10.86 6.83
CA THR A 14 -2.89 -10.01 7.66
C THR A 14 -1.79 -9.40 6.80
N VAL A 15 -1.68 -8.09 6.84
CA VAL A 15 -0.69 -7.31 6.12
C VAL A 15 0.31 -6.78 7.13
N ALA A 16 1.60 -7.03 6.90
CA ALA A 16 2.67 -6.42 7.68
C ALA A 16 3.05 -5.10 7.03
N VAL A 17 2.91 -4.00 7.76
CA VAL A 17 3.31 -2.65 7.34
C VAL A 17 4.46 -2.15 8.19
N ASP A 18 5.36 -1.43 7.54
CA ASP A 18 6.48 -0.78 8.20
C ASP A 18 5.99 0.41 9.05
N LYS A 19 6.63 0.63 10.22
CA LYS A 19 6.19 1.68 11.16
C LYS A 19 6.37 3.07 10.55
N THR A 20 7.50 3.30 9.88
CA THR A 20 7.83 4.57 9.24
C THR A 20 6.87 4.85 8.10
N LEU A 21 6.63 3.87 7.21
CA LEU A 21 5.65 4.04 6.14
C LEU A 21 4.24 4.33 6.69
N SER A 22 3.85 3.66 7.77
CA SER A 22 2.53 3.87 8.39
C SER A 22 2.41 5.28 8.98
N ALA A 23 3.47 5.79 9.63
CA ALA A 23 3.51 7.14 10.16
C ALA A 23 3.48 8.21 9.06
N LEU A 24 4.29 8.05 8.01
CA LEU A 24 4.33 8.96 6.86
C LEU A 24 2.99 9.01 6.12
N LEU A 25 2.34 7.86 5.93
CA LEU A 25 1.02 7.82 5.32
C LEU A 25 -0.03 8.50 6.23
N ALA A 26 0.02 8.28 7.55
CA ALA A 26 -0.89 8.95 8.48
C ALA A 26 -0.75 10.48 8.40
N ILE A 27 0.48 11.00 8.39
CA ILE A 27 0.76 12.43 8.21
C ILE A 27 0.18 12.93 6.88
N LYS A 28 0.40 12.19 5.78
CA LYS A 28 -0.16 12.55 4.47
C LYS A 28 -1.69 12.59 4.46
N LEU A 29 -2.33 11.77 5.29
CA LEU A 29 -3.79 11.73 5.45
C LEU A 29 -4.30 12.76 6.48
N GLY A 30 -3.43 13.59 7.08
CA GLY A 30 -3.81 14.63 8.03
C GLY A 30 -4.02 14.13 9.46
N HIS A 31 -3.48 12.96 9.83
CA HIS A 31 -3.63 12.38 11.16
C HIS A 31 -2.29 12.32 11.92
N GLU A 32 -2.37 12.46 13.25
CA GLU A 32 -1.22 12.30 14.13
C GLU A 32 -0.71 10.85 14.11
N PRO A 33 0.55 10.60 13.74
CA PRO A 33 1.09 9.25 13.61
C PRO A 33 1.15 8.55 14.97
N GLU A 34 1.29 7.23 14.95
CA GLU A 34 1.43 6.38 16.14
C GLU A 34 0.20 6.28 17.05
N THR A 35 -0.87 7.01 16.77
CA THR A 35 -2.15 6.93 17.47
C THR A 35 -3.01 5.75 17.00
N PRO A 36 -3.92 5.22 17.85
CA PRO A 36 -4.91 4.22 17.43
C PRO A 36 -5.74 4.66 16.22
N GLU A 37 -6.07 5.95 16.17
CA GLU A 37 -6.86 6.54 15.09
C GLU A 37 -6.09 6.55 13.76
N ALA A 38 -4.82 6.98 13.75
CA ALA A 38 -3.99 6.88 12.55
C ALA A 38 -3.87 5.45 12.03
N TRP A 39 -3.80 4.46 12.92
CA TRP A 39 -3.77 3.05 12.52
C TRP A 39 -5.08 2.57 11.92
N ARG A 40 -6.22 3.06 12.43
CA ARG A 40 -7.54 2.80 11.85
C ARG A 40 -7.62 3.38 10.43
N VAL A 41 -7.23 4.64 10.27
CA VAL A 41 -7.28 5.34 8.98
C VAL A 41 -6.35 4.70 7.94
N VAL A 42 -5.11 4.37 8.31
CA VAL A 42 -4.18 3.67 7.41
C VAL A 42 -4.72 2.29 7.01
N ARG A 43 -5.35 1.56 7.95
CA ARG A 43 -5.99 0.28 7.65
C ARG A 43 -7.13 0.44 6.66
N GLU A 44 -8.02 1.41 6.87
CA GLU A 44 -9.15 1.70 5.98
C GLU A 44 -8.67 2.12 4.59
N TRP A 45 -7.64 2.97 4.53
CA TRP A 45 -7.01 3.38 3.29
C TRP A 45 -6.49 2.19 2.48
N LEU A 46 -5.82 1.24 3.14
CA LEU A 46 -5.33 0.01 2.53
C LEU A 46 -6.48 -0.95 2.17
N GLN A 47 -7.51 -1.03 3.01
CA GLN A 47 -8.68 -1.87 2.79
C GLN A 47 -9.38 -1.55 1.47
N VAL A 48 -9.43 -0.27 1.09
CA VAL A 48 -10.04 0.19 -0.16
C VAL A 48 -9.13 -0.01 -1.37
N ARG A 49 -7.82 0.24 -1.23
CA ARG A 49 -6.89 0.33 -2.37
C ARG A 49 -6.10 -0.94 -2.66
N LEU A 50 -5.87 -1.77 -1.65
CA LEU A 50 -5.09 -2.99 -1.83
C LEU A 50 -5.74 -3.98 -2.82
N PRO A 51 -7.08 -4.16 -2.87
CA PRO A 51 -7.70 -5.08 -3.83
C PRO A 51 -7.36 -4.77 -5.29
N SER A 52 -7.31 -3.49 -5.69
CA SER A 52 -6.97 -3.11 -7.06
C SER A 52 -5.50 -3.35 -7.39
N LYS A 53 -4.60 -3.33 -6.40
CA LYS A 53 -3.15 -3.50 -6.60
C LYS A 53 -2.72 -4.96 -6.72
N VAL A 54 -3.28 -5.86 -5.90
CA VAL A 54 -2.87 -7.28 -5.88
C VAL A 54 -3.70 -8.19 -6.76
N GLY A 55 -4.82 -7.68 -7.31
CA GLY A 55 -5.75 -8.47 -8.10
C GLY A 55 -6.64 -9.35 -7.23
N ASN A 56 -7.84 -9.65 -7.73
CA ASN A 56 -8.86 -10.38 -6.99
C ASN A 56 -8.69 -11.91 -7.08
N THR A 57 -7.45 -12.40 -7.03
CA THR A 57 -7.16 -13.83 -7.19
C THR A 57 -7.50 -14.55 -5.88
N GLY A 58 -8.70 -15.12 -5.87
CA GLY A 58 -9.19 -15.97 -4.80
C GLY A 58 -8.15 -17.01 -4.41
N GLY A 59 -7.74 -16.99 -3.14
CA GLY A 59 -7.07 -18.11 -2.51
C GLY A 59 -5.70 -17.87 -1.91
N ARG A 60 -4.95 -16.81 -2.25
CA ARG A 60 -3.70 -16.50 -1.53
C ARG A 60 -3.17 -15.10 -1.85
N LEU A 61 -3.43 -14.19 -0.92
CA LEU A 61 -2.79 -12.88 -0.78
C LEU A 61 -1.30 -12.99 -0.40
N LYS A 62 -0.55 -13.91 -1.01
CA LYS A 62 0.90 -14.14 -0.78
C LYS A 62 1.73 -12.87 -0.98
N ARG A 63 1.17 -11.87 -1.68
CA ARG A 63 1.81 -10.58 -1.98
C ARG A 63 1.10 -9.38 -1.32
N ALA A 64 0.18 -9.57 -0.38
CA ALA A 64 -0.54 -8.45 0.21
C ALA A 64 0.35 -7.47 0.98
N SER A 65 1.31 -7.97 1.78
CA SER A 65 2.30 -7.09 2.44
C SER A 65 3.16 -6.34 1.43
N ALA A 66 3.56 -7.00 0.34
CA ALA A 66 4.34 -6.36 -0.72
C ALA A 66 3.52 -5.29 -1.48
N GLY A 67 2.26 -5.61 -1.81
CA GLY A 67 1.33 -4.68 -2.46
C GLY A 67 0.99 -3.49 -1.57
N ALA A 68 0.77 -3.71 -0.27
CA ALA A 68 0.56 -2.65 0.70
C ALA A 68 1.77 -1.73 0.77
N ARG A 69 2.97 -2.28 0.86
CA ARG A 69 4.21 -1.50 0.86
C ARG A 69 4.34 -0.66 -0.41
N SER A 70 4.10 -1.25 -1.59
CA SER A 70 4.14 -0.52 -2.87
C SER A 70 3.15 0.64 -2.87
N LEU A 71 1.90 0.40 -2.48
CA LEU A 71 0.87 1.43 -2.41
C LEU A 71 1.23 2.56 -1.45
N MET A 72 1.76 2.23 -0.28
CA MET A 72 2.16 3.24 0.70
C MET A 72 3.30 4.09 0.15
N VAL A 73 4.32 3.47 -0.46
CA VAL A 73 5.44 4.21 -1.07
C VAL A 73 4.94 5.12 -2.19
N GLU A 74 4.12 4.60 -3.11
CA GLU A 74 3.53 5.38 -4.21
C GLU A 74 2.67 6.54 -3.69
N ALA A 75 1.90 6.31 -2.63
CA ALA A 75 1.08 7.35 -2.02
C ALA A 75 1.94 8.40 -1.31
N ILE A 76 3.02 8.03 -0.63
CA ILE A 76 3.89 8.95 0.11
C ILE A 76 4.81 9.74 -0.82
N ALA A 77 5.23 9.14 -1.93
CA ALA A 77 6.11 9.76 -2.92
C ALA A 77 5.56 11.11 -3.41
N ASP A 78 6.48 12.04 -3.65
CA ASP A 78 6.18 13.28 -4.37
C ASP A 78 5.78 12.95 -5.82
N ASN A 79 4.87 13.74 -6.38
CA ASN A 79 4.44 13.65 -7.78
C ASN A 79 5.61 13.55 -8.76
N ARG A 80 6.71 14.27 -8.51
CA ARG A 80 7.93 14.22 -9.34
C ARG A 80 8.57 12.84 -9.35
N LEU A 81 8.64 12.18 -8.19
CA LEU A 81 9.23 10.85 -8.06
C LEU A 81 8.32 9.80 -8.69
N SER A 82 7.01 9.92 -8.50
CA SER A 82 6.03 9.01 -9.11
C SER A 82 6.07 9.09 -10.64
N ALA A 83 6.10 10.29 -11.21
CA ALA A 83 6.21 10.48 -12.66
C ALA A 83 7.49 9.87 -13.25
N ALA A 84 8.64 10.07 -12.58
CA ALA A 84 9.91 9.48 -13.00
C ALA A 84 9.88 7.94 -12.93
N PHE A 85 9.19 7.36 -11.95
CA PHE A 85 9.04 5.91 -11.82
C PHE A 85 8.16 5.31 -12.92
N ASP A 86 7.05 5.96 -13.26
CA ASP A 86 6.16 5.52 -14.34
C ASP A 86 6.89 5.55 -15.70
N GLU A 87 7.64 6.63 -15.97
CA GLU A 87 8.46 6.75 -17.17
C GLU A 87 9.52 5.63 -17.25
N TRP A 88 10.16 5.30 -16.13
CA TRP A 88 11.10 4.19 -16.05
C TRP A 88 10.44 2.83 -16.31
N GLN A 89 9.23 2.59 -15.80
CA GLN A 89 8.50 1.34 -16.07
C GLN A 89 8.19 1.16 -17.55
N ILE A 90 7.74 2.23 -18.22
CA ILE A 90 7.46 2.22 -19.67
C ILE A 90 8.73 1.88 -20.45
N LYS A 91 9.84 2.59 -20.16
CA LYS A 91 11.14 2.32 -20.80
C LYS A 91 11.58 0.87 -20.61
N ARG A 92 11.45 0.35 -19.39
CA ARG A 92 11.83 -1.02 -19.05
C ARG A 92 10.97 -2.08 -19.77
N ALA A 93 9.68 -1.82 -19.97
CA ALA A 93 8.80 -2.73 -20.70
C ALA A 93 9.16 -2.79 -22.19
N ASN A 94 9.47 -1.64 -22.80
CA ASN A 94 9.88 -1.55 -24.20
C ASN A 94 11.23 -2.22 -24.50
N LEU A 95 12.15 -2.25 -23.52
CA LEU A 95 13.44 -2.95 -23.64
C LEU A 95 13.34 -4.47 -23.52
N ARG A 96 12.16 -5.00 -23.16
CA ARG A 96 11.91 -6.43 -22.98
C ARG A 96 11.02 -7.03 -24.07
N ALA A 97 10.52 -6.19 -24.98
CA ALA A 97 9.79 -6.57 -26.19
C ALA A 97 10.77 -6.67 -27.37
#